data_AF-A0A961NP50-F1
#
_entry.id   AF-A0A961NP50-F1
#
_cell.length_a   1.000
_cell.length_b   1.000
_cell.length_c   1.000
_cell.angle_alpha   90.00
_cell.angle_beta   90.00
_cell.angle_gamma   90.00
#
_symmetry.space_group_name_H-M   'P 1'
#
loop_
_entity.id
_entity.type
_entity.pdbx_description
1 polymer ?
#
loop_
_entity_poly.entity_id
_entity_poly.type
_entity_poly.pdbx_seq_one_letter_code
_entity_poly.pdbx_strand_id
1 'polypeptide(L)' 'RNLVKVGDVIKRNQVIGHVGRTGTATGPHLHFEVRKWRTPMNPIAALNMRELVPENRNSVAAR' A
#
# COMPACT_ATOMS: atom_id res chain seq x y z
N ARG A 1 -0.13 -18.09 -3.66
CA ARG A 1 -0.80 -18.17 -4.99
C ARG A 1 -1.06 -16.74 -5.45
N ASN A 2 -0.58 -16.38 -6.64
CA ASN A 2 -0.82 -15.06 -7.24
C ASN A 2 -2.13 -15.12 -8.02
N LEU A 3 -2.99 -14.11 -7.84
CA LEU A 3 -4.28 -14.00 -8.54
C LEU A 3 -4.28 -12.93 -9.62
N VAL A 4 -3.16 -12.23 -9.79
CA VAL A 4 -2.93 -11.17 -10.79
C VAL A 4 -1.65 -11.46 -11.58
N LYS A 5 -1.51 -10.80 -12.73
CA LYS A 5 -0.32 -10.84 -13.59
C LYS A 5 0.22 -9.44 -13.87
N VAL A 6 1.46 -9.39 -14.35
CA VAL A 6 2.11 -8.13 -14.76
C VAL A 6 1.26 -7.47 -15.85
N GLY A 7 1.00 -6.17 -15.70
CA GLY A 7 0.18 -5.38 -16.61
C GLY A 7 -1.30 -5.26 -16.20
N ASP A 8 -1.76 -6.01 -15.19
CA ASP A 8 -3.14 -5.85 -14.70
C ASP A 8 -3.32 -4.49 -14.00
N VAL A 9 -4.42 -3.80 -14.34
CA VAL A 9 -4.87 -2.61 -13.60
C VAL A 9 -5.69 -3.07 -12.39
N ILE A 10 -5.25 -2.69 -11.20
CA ILE A 10 -5.87 -3.10 -9.93
C ILE A 10 -6.54 -1.93 -9.22
N LYS A 11 -7.58 -2.21 -8.44
CA LYS A 11 -8.28 -1.23 -7.59
C LYS A 11 -7.94 -1.43 -6.12
N ARG A 12 -8.12 -0.40 -5.30
CA ARG A 12 -8.05 -0.53 -3.83
C ARG A 12 -8.99 -1.64 -3.37
N ASN A 13 -8.54 -2.44 -2.39
CA ASN A 13 -9.25 -3.58 -1.81
C ASN A 13 -9.42 -4.80 -2.74
N GLN A 14 -8.85 -4.80 -3.94
CA GLN A 14 -8.83 -5.99 -4.79
C GLN A 14 -7.88 -7.04 -4.21
N VAL A 15 -8.34 -8.30 -4.14
CA VAL A 15 -7.49 -9.42 -3.72
C VAL A 15 -6.49 -9.74 -4.84
N ILE A 16 -5.19 -9.71 -4.52
CA ILE A 16 -4.10 -9.94 -5.48
C ILE A 16 -3.35 -11.25 -5.24
N GLY A 17 -3.55 -11.87 -4.08
CA GLY A 17 -2.88 -13.11 -3.70
C GLY A 17 -3.21 -13.53 -2.28
N HIS A 18 -2.64 -14.67 -1.88
CA HIS A 18 -2.75 -15.21 -0.52
C HIS A 18 -1.38 -15.24 0.16
N VAL A 19 -1.38 -15.11 1.49
CA VAL A 19 -0.20 -15.31 2.35
C VAL A 19 0.44 -16.67 2.06
N GLY A 20 1.76 -16.74 2.17
CA GLY A 20 2.52 -17.95 1.89
C GLY A 20 3.69 -18.15 2.84
N ARG A 21 4.53 -19.14 2.51
CA ARG A 21 5.76 -19.51 3.22
C ARG A 21 6.85 -19.92 2.22
N THR A 22 6.93 -19.23 1.10
CA THR A 22 7.93 -19.50 0.06
C THR A 22 9.14 -18.58 0.21
N GLY A 23 10.32 -19.01 -0.23
CA GLY A 23 11.57 -18.25 -0.08
C GLY A 23 12.20 -18.42 1.30
N THR A 24 12.94 -17.40 1.76
CA THR A 24 13.60 -17.39 3.08
C THR A 24 12.58 -17.08 4.18
N ALA A 25 11.77 -18.08 4.53
CA ALA A 25 10.64 -17.96 5.43
C ALA A 25 10.69 -19.02 6.54
N THR A 26 10.57 -18.62 7.80
CA THR A 26 10.48 -19.55 8.93
C THR A 26 9.04 -19.99 9.23
N GLY A 27 8.03 -19.27 8.72
CA GLY A 27 6.61 -19.54 8.91
C GLY A 27 5.72 -18.75 7.91
N PRO A 28 4.39 -18.97 7.93
CA PRO A 28 3.45 -18.18 7.14
C PRO A 28 3.59 -16.69 7.47
N HIS A 29 3.94 -15.86 6.49
CA HIS A 29 4.21 -14.44 6.71
C HIS A 29 3.92 -13.61 5.45
N LEU A 30 3.67 -12.32 5.65
CA LEU A 30 3.54 -11.33 4.58
C LEU A 30 4.65 -10.30 4.75
N HIS A 31 5.56 -10.23 3.78
CA HIS A 31 6.48 -9.10 3.66
C HIS A 31 5.83 -8.01 2.81
N PHE A 32 5.74 -6.79 3.33
CA PHE A 32 5.13 -5.65 2.64
C PHE A 32 6.09 -4.45 2.67
N GLU A 33 6.35 -3.87 1.51
CA GLU A 33 7.24 -2.73 1.33
C GLU A 33 6.53 -1.62 0.53
N VAL A 34 6.78 -0.37 0.90
CA VAL A 34 6.39 0.79 0.09
C VAL A 34 7.66 1.44 -0.45
N ARG A 35 7.68 1.72 -1.76
CA ARG A 35 8.83 2.35 -2.43
C ARG A 35 8.39 3.59 -3.17
N LYS A 36 9.17 4.67 -3.03
CA LYS A 36 9.03 5.90 -3.82
C LYS A 36 10.35 6.15 -4.54
N TRP A 37 10.32 6.33 -5.84
CA TRP A 37 11.55 6.50 -6.66
C TRP A 37 12.59 5.41 -6.38
N ARG A 38 12.14 4.14 -6.28
CA ARG A 38 12.97 2.95 -5.96
C ARG A 38 13.53 2.89 -4.53
N THR A 39 13.30 3.92 -3.71
CA THR A 39 13.77 3.99 -2.31
C THR A 39 12.72 3.41 -1.35
N PRO A 40 13.08 2.46 -0.46
CA PRO A 40 12.19 1.97 0.59
C PRO A 40 11.77 3.10 1.53
N MET A 41 10.51 3.10 1.91
CA MET A 41 9.96 4.00 2.93
C MET A 41 9.33 3.19 4.05
N ASN A 42 9.21 3.77 5.25
CA ASN A 42 8.43 3.17 6.33
C ASN A 42 6.97 2.99 5.85
N PRO A 43 6.45 1.74 5.77
CA PRO A 43 5.11 1.49 5.26
C PRO A 43 4.02 2.14 6.11
N ILE A 44 4.17 2.19 7.44
CA ILE A 44 3.18 2.79 8.34
C ILE A 44 3.06 4.29 8.09
N ALA A 45 4.19 4.99 7.95
CA ALA A 45 4.19 6.41 7.62
C ALA A 45 3.55 6.69 6.25
N ALA A 46 3.79 5.83 5.27
CA ALA A 46 3.21 5.98 3.93
C ALA A 46 1.69 5.70 3.90
N LEU A 47 1.22 4.75 4.71
CA LEU A 47 -0.20 4.41 4.82
C LEU A 47 -0.98 5.45 5.64
N ASN A 48 -0.35 6.02 6.68
CA ASN A 48 -0.95 7.04 7.56
C ASN A 48 -0.82 8.46 7.00
N MET A 49 -0.35 8.64 5.75
CA MET A 49 -0.17 9.95 5.12
C MET A 49 -1.46 10.80 5.09
N ARG A 50 -2.64 10.17 5.21
CA ARG A 50 -3.92 10.88 5.32
C ARG A 50 -4.09 11.66 6.62
N GLU A 51 -3.38 11.29 7.69
CA GLU A 51 -3.41 11.99 8.98
C GLU A 51 -2.40 13.15 9.03
N LEU A 52 -1.33 13.06 8.25
CA LEU A 52 -0.29 14.10 8.15
C LEU A 52 -0.68 15.27 7.21
N VAL A 53 -1.85 15.19 6.59
CA VAL A 53 -2.45 16.30 5.84
C VAL A 53 -3.71 16.70 6.61
N PRO A 54 -3.71 17.82 7.35
CA PRO A 54 -4.90 18.26 8.06
C PRO A 54 -6.04 18.44 7.04
N GLU A 55 -7.15 17.74 7.27
CA GLU A 55 -8.39 17.88 6.51
C GLU A 55 -9.01 19.28 6.76
N ASN A 56 -8.39 20.34 6.25
CA ASN A 56 -9.12 21.58 5.99
C ASN A 56 -9.37 21.71 4.49
N ARG A 57 -10.44 21.04 4.03
CA ARG A 57 -11.00 21.19 2.68
C ARG A 57 -12.45 21.66 2.70
N ASN A 58 -12.88 22.37 3.75
CA ASN A 58 -14.21 23.00 3.80
C ASN A 58 -14.11 24.51 4.09
N SER A 59 -13.58 25.26 3.14
CA SER A 59 -14.02 26.65 2.88
C SER A 59 -13.42 27.13 1.56
N VAL A 60 -14.01 26.66 0.46
CA VAL A 60 -13.94 27.36 -0.82
C VAL A 60 -14.66 28.70 -0.65
N ALA A 61 -14.04 29.77 -1.15
CA ALA A 61 -14.62 31.04 -1.57
C ALA A 61 -16.09 31.30 -1.19
N ALA A 62 -16.29 32.21 -0.23
CA ALA A 62 -17.46 33.07 -0.20
C ALA A 62 -17.02 34.47 0.26
N ARG A 63 -16.63 35.28 -0.74
CA ARG A 63 -16.31 36.72 -0.70
C ARG A 63 -14.98 37.11 -0.07
#